data_AF-A0A822B2D2-F1
#
_entry.id   AF-A0A822B2D2-F1
#
_cell.length_a   1.000
_cell.length_b   1.000
_cell.length_c   1.000
_cell.angle_alpha   90.00
_cell.angle_beta   90.00
_cell.angle_gamma   90.00
#
_symmetry.space_group_name_H-M   'P 1'
#
loop_
_entity.id
_entity.type
_entity.pdbx_description
1 polymer ?
#
loop_
_entity_poly.entity_id
_entity_poly.type
_entity_poly.pdbx_seq_one_letter_code
_entity_poly.pdbx_strand_id
1 'polypeptide(L)'
;MDEQFDFRVLLLKLQDYLSDNDRRRLHFIVGDTIPRHLRDDPTLGGTLSLLESLFDQAKISEQDFDYLIRAFNEIHCYKAVERLKEHQLAQHRRNQNETTTKNLSDLFDDNEEDKISYNKNLSNFMLSNSSQERDSKTSQATTTSLNENNMNKDKLPLTKTEVQFEEKRFKIDLKFLKQTLKSRLTICQIILFLLNIVCILIVILLIVFLTKSKRSISDILLIKTGNFYGNIAGGIEFNDGQDCQLTFNDKIVNITAGWTTDTLDYVSFRYSNKRSMQHGRQTYRYSPYMSEFVLNPEESINGVTIYTGTRLIDNPFAPNGTYLVVGIRFYTNKGRSSELFGSSNGTQMDEAFSNFTIAYVRGQALGYVDGVQFIWYRQISSLNVAILRTY
;
A
#
# COMPACT_ATOMS: atom_id res chain seq x y z
N MET A 1 -43.97 1.15 7.98
CA MET A 1 -42.84 0.38 8.52
C MET A 1 -41.64 0.80 7.72
N ASP A 2 -40.77 1.61 8.32
CA ASP A 2 -39.48 1.94 7.70
C ASP A 2 -38.74 0.64 7.48
N GLU A 3 -38.45 0.30 6.22
CA GLU A 3 -37.44 -0.70 5.90
C GLU A 3 -36.07 -0.12 6.29
N GLN A 4 -35.80 -0.09 7.61
CA GLN A 4 -34.45 -0.18 8.13
C GLN A 4 -33.89 -1.47 7.56
N PHE A 5 -33.15 -1.31 6.47
CA PHE A 5 -32.48 -2.40 5.80
C PHE A 5 -31.51 -2.99 6.82
N ASP A 6 -31.84 -4.19 7.32
CA ASP A 6 -31.14 -4.80 8.43
C ASP A 6 -29.69 -5.05 8.01
N PHE A 7 -28.79 -4.26 8.57
CA PHE A 7 -27.36 -4.36 8.29
C PHE A 7 -26.84 -5.76 8.62
N ARG A 8 -27.49 -6.49 9.54
CA ARG A 8 -27.20 -7.92 9.80
C ARG A 8 -27.42 -8.78 8.58
N VAL A 9 -28.45 -8.49 7.78
CA VAL A 9 -28.73 -9.19 6.50
C VAL A 9 -27.64 -8.89 5.47
N LEU A 10 -27.07 -7.68 5.47
CA LEU A 10 -25.92 -7.36 4.61
C LEU A 10 -24.66 -8.10 5.07
N LEU A 11 -24.38 -8.14 6.37
CA LEU A 11 -23.23 -8.88 6.93
C LEU A 11 -23.30 -10.38 6.64
N LEU A 12 -24.48 -10.98 6.81
CA LEU A 12 -24.73 -12.38 6.44
C LEU A 12 -24.44 -12.63 4.96
N LYS A 13 -24.85 -11.73 4.07
CA LYS A 13 -24.55 -11.82 2.64
C LYS A 13 -23.05 -11.65 2.34
N LEU A 14 -22.35 -10.77 3.06
CA LEU A 14 -20.91 -10.52 2.84
C LEU A 14 -20.06 -11.74 3.23
N GLN A 15 -20.42 -12.42 4.30
CA GLN A 15 -19.79 -13.66 4.75
C GLN A 15 -19.82 -14.76 3.68
N ASP A 16 -20.92 -14.91 2.96
CA ASP A 16 -21.06 -15.94 1.90
C ASP A 16 -20.06 -15.75 0.75
N TYR A 17 -19.47 -14.56 0.62
CA TYR A 17 -18.42 -14.27 -0.36
C TYR A 17 -17.00 -14.53 0.14
N LEU A 18 -16.82 -14.93 1.41
CA LEU A 18 -15.51 -15.14 2.02
C LEU A 18 -15.11 -16.62 2.02
N SER A 19 -14.01 -16.91 1.32
CA SER A 19 -13.30 -18.19 1.48
C SER A 19 -12.77 -18.33 2.92
N ASP A 20 -12.48 -19.56 3.37
CA ASP A 20 -11.87 -19.77 4.70
C ASP A 20 -10.55 -18.99 4.87
N ASN A 21 -9.82 -18.81 3.77
CA ASN A 21 -8.59 -18.03 3.76
C ASN A 21 -8.87 -16.52 3.89
N ASP A 22 -9.89 -16.01 3.22
CA ASP A 22 -10.28 -14.60 3.32
C ASP A 22 -10.86 -14.27 4.70
N ARG A 23 -11.57 -15.22 5.33
CA ARG A 23 -12.00 -15.10 6.73
C ARG A 23 -10.81 -14.94 7.67
N ARG A 24 -9.79 -15.80 7.54
CA ARG A 24 -8.56 -15.67 8.34
C ARG A 24 -7.85 -14.32 8.14
N ARG A 25 -7.79 -13.84 6.89
CA ARG A 25 -7.19 -12.53 6.58
C ARG A 25 -8.01 -11.37 7.13
N LEU A 26 -9.34 -11.48 7.08
CA LEU A 26 -10.24 -10.49 7.65
C LEU A 26 -10.09 -10.43 9.17
N HIS A 27 -10.07 -11.57 9.85
CA HIS A 27 -9.78 -11.67 11.29
C HIS A 27 -8.42 -11.06 11.67
N PHE A 28 -7.42 -11.21 10.81
CA PHE A 28 -6.11 -10.60 11.03
C PHE A 28 -6.14 -9.06 10.90
N ILE A 29 -6.83 -8.53 9.88
CA ILE A 29 -6.87 -7.07 9.63
C ILE A 29 -7.76 -6.35 10.64
N VAL A 30 -8.87 -6.98 11.02
CA VAL A 30 -9.92 -6.39 11.84
C VAL A 30 -9.75 -6.72 13.32
N GLY A 31 -9.15 -7.86 13.65
CA GLY A 31 -9.16 -8.40 15.00
C GLY A 31 -8.35 -7.62 16.03
N ASP A 32 -7.51 -6.67 15.64
CA ASP A 32 -6.74 -5.85 16.58
C ASP A 32 -7.61 -4.90 17.42
N THR A 33 -8.83 -4.60 16.97
CA THR A 33 -9.78 -3.74 17.69
C THR A 33 -10.81 -4.51 18.51
N ILE A 34 -10.74 -5.85 18.54
CA ILE A 34 -11.81 -6.73 19.01
C ILE A 34 -11.26 -7.75 20.03
N PRO A 35 -12.04 -8.22 21.01
CA PRO A 35 -11.59 -9.23 21.98
C PRO A 35 -10.98 -10.48 21.34
N ARG A 36 -9.88 -10.98 21.93
CA ARG A 36 -9.06 -12.09 21.39
C ARG A 36 -9.85 -13.37 21.07
N HIS A 37 -10.89 -13.67 21.85
CA HIS A 37 -11.72 -14.87 21.61
C HIS A 37 -12.52 -14.81 20.30
N LEU A 38 -12.86 -13.62 19.80
CA LEU A 38 -13.48 -13.43 18.48
C LEU A 38 -12.43 -13.35 17.37
N ARG A 39 -11.28 -12.74 17.66
CA ARG A 39 -10.15 -12.68 16.72
C ARG A 39 -9.64 -14.05 16.32
N ASP A 40 -9.48 -14.94 17.30
CA ASP A 40 -8.80 -16.23 17.11
C ASP A 40 -9.74 -17.35 16.63
N ASP A 41 -11.02 -17.04 16.36
CA ASP A 41 -12.00 -17.98 15.81
C ASP A 41 -12.21 -17.77 14.29
N PRO A 42 -11.42 -18.41 13.41
CA PRO A 42 -11.56 -18.24 11.97
C PRO A 42 -12.75 -19.01 11.38
N THR A 43 -13.60 -19.61 12.22
CA THR A 43 -14.80 -20.29 11.75
C THR A 43 -15.79 -19.29 11.17
N LEU A 44 -16.77 -19.80 10.44
CA LEU A 44 -17.87 -18.99 9.93
C LEU A 44 -18.60 -18.23 11.06
N GLY A 45 -18.79 -18.89 12.20
CA GLY A 45 -19.40 -18.29 13.39
C GLY A 45 -18.53 -17.20 14.00
N GLY A 46 -17.22 -17.44 14.10
CA GLY A 46 -16.28 -16.42 14.57
C GLY A 46 -16.21 -15.20 13.65
N THR A 47 -16.28 -15.38 12.32
CA THR A 47 -16.35 -14.25 11.37
C THR A 47 -17.65 -13.47 11.48
N LEU A 48 -18.76 -14.15 11.74
CA LEU A 48 -20.03 -13.48 12.04
C LEU A 48 -19.92 -12.66 13.31
N SER A 49 -19.47 -13.25 14.40
CA SER A 49 -19.33 -12.55 15.67
C SER A 49 -18.29 -11.43 15.62
N LEU A 50 -17.22 -11.58 14.83
CA LEU A 50 -16.25 -10.52 14.54
C LEU A 50 -16.93 -9.35 13.81
N LEU A 51 -17.63 -9.64 12.71
CA LEU A 51 -18.37 -8.63 11.97
C LEU A 51 -19.44 -7.98 12.86
N GLU A 52 -20.24 -8.75 13.60
CA GLU A 52 -21.25 -8.23 14.53
C GLU A 52 -20.63 -7.35 15.63
N SER A 53 -19.48 -7.74 16.19
CA SER A 53 -18.80 -6.98 17.25
C SER A 53 -18.22 -5.65 16.79
N LEU A 54 -17.90 -5.49 15.49
CA LEU A 54 -17.59 -4.18 14.92
C LEU A 54 -18.80 -3.25 14.93
N PHE A 55 -20.01 -3.79 15.00
CA PHE A 55 -21.26 -3.08 14.74
C PHE A 55 -22.30 -3.23 15.86
N ASP A 56 -21.86 -3.44 17.10
CA ASP A 56 -22.72 -3.41 18.32
C ASP A 56 -23.41 -2.05 18.55
N GLN A 57 -23.23 -1.09 17.63
CA GLN A 57 -23.92 0.19 17.59
C GLN A 57 -25.03 0.15 16.53
N ALA A 58 -26.27 0.49 16.92
CA ALA A 58 -27.43 0.54 16.02
C ALA A 58 -27.27 1.52 14.82
N LYS A 59 -26.22 2.33 14.80
CA LYS A 59 -25.81 3.19 13.69
C LYS A 59 -24.30 3.05 13.49
N ILE A 60 -23.92 2.74 12.26
CA ILE A 60 -22.53 2.62 11.83
C ILE A 60 -22.09 3.99 11.31
N SER A 61 -20.92 4.46 11.73
CA SER A 61 -20.40 5.73 11.23
C SER A 61 -19.90 5.55 9.78
N GLU A 62 -19.86 6.63 9.01
CA GLU A 62 -19.26 6.62 7.66
C GLU A 62 -17.80 6.14 7.70
N GLN A 63 -17.09 6.46 8.78
CA GLN A 63 -15.71 6.05 9.01
C GLN A 63 -15.55 4.53 9.17
N ASP A 64 -16.49 3.87 9.86
CA ASP A 64 -16.49 2.40 10.02
C ASP A 64 -16.78 1.71 8.68
N PHE A 65 -17.63 2.32 7.86
CA PHE A 65 -17.98 1.83 6.53
C PHE A 65 -16.78 1.90 5.57
N ASP A 66 -16.07 3.02 5.58
CA ASP A 66 -14.84 3.21 4.79
C ASP A 66 -13.72 2.26 5.25
N TYR A 67 -13.61 2.02 6.57
CA TYR A 67 -12.69 1.05 7.12
C TYR A 67 -12.95 -0.37 6.60
N LEU A 68 -14.22 -0.83 6.59
CA LEU A 68 -14.59 -2.12 6.02
C LEU A 68 -14.26 -2.22 4.53
N ILE A 69 -14.61 -1.20 3.75
CA ILE A 69 -14.31 -1.17 2.30
C ILE A 69 -12.80 -1.33 2.08
N ARG A 70 -11.98 -0.66 2.89
CA ARG A 70 -10.52 -0.79 2.82
C ARG A 70 -10.06 -2.20 3.19
N ALA A 71 -10.53 -2.75 4.31
CA ALA A 71 -10.18 -4.10 4.75
C ALA A 71 -10.55 -5.17 3.70
N PHE A 72 -11.75 -5.11 3.13
CA PHE A 72 -12.17 -6.05 2.07
C PHE A 72 -11.37 -5.88 0.77
N ASN A 73 -10.96 -4.64 0.45
CA ASN A 73 -10.11 -4.38 -0.70
C ASN A 73 -8.68 -4.91 -0.50
N GLU A 74 -8.13 -4.83 0.72
CA GLU A 74 -6.82 -5.36 1.09
C GLU A 74 -6.75 -6.89 1.03
N ILE A 75 -7.86 -7.58 1.32
CA ILE A 75 -7.95 -9.05 1.14
C ILE A 75 -8.33 -9.47 -0.28
N HIS A 76 -8.49 -8.53 -1.22
CA HIS A 76 -8.92 -8.78 -2.60
C HIS A 76 -10.35 -9.37 -2.72
N CYS A 77 -11.22 -9.13 -1.75
CA CYS A 77 -12.62 -9.55 -1.81
C CYS A 77 -13.47 -8.49 -2.54
N TYR A 78 -13.26 -8.35 -3.85
CA TYR A 78 -13.86 -7.27 -4.65
C TYR A 78 -15.39 -7.31 -4.70
N LYS A 79 -16.00 -8.48 -4.62
CA LYS A 79 -17.47 -8.62 -4.56
C LYS A 79 -18.05 -8.03 -3.25
N ALA A 80 -17.36 -8.21 -2.13
CA ALA A 80 -17.75 -7.60 -0.86
C ALA A 80 -17.62 -6.07 -0.93
N VAL A 81 -16.54 -5.56 -1.54
CA VAL A 81 -16.32 -4.13 -1.78
C VAL A 81 -17.43 -3.53 -2.64
N GLU A 82 -17.80 -4.19 -3.74
CA GLU A 82 -18.88 -3.75 -4.64
C GLU A 82 -20.20 -3.64 -3.88
N ARG A 83 -20.57 -4.67 -3.12
CA ARG A 83 -21.81 -4.67 -2.31
C ARG A 83 -21.84 -3.60 -1.23
N LEU A 84 -20.71 -3.35 -0.57
CA LEU A 84 -20.61 -2.25 0.40
C LEU A 84 -20.81 -0.90 -0.28
N LYS A 85 -20.14 -0.64 -1.41
CA LYS A 85 -20.28 0.62 -2.16
C LYS A 85 -21.70 0.84 -2.70
N GLU A 86 -22.35 -0.21 -3.20
CA GLU A 86 -23.77 -0.16 -3.60
C GLU A 86 -24.65 0.28 -2.42
N HIS A 87 -24.38 -0.25 -1.22
CA HIS A 87 -25.12 0.09 -0.02
C HIS A 87 -24.89 1.54 0.44
N GLN A 88 -23.63 2.00 0.44
CA GLN A 88 -23.27 3.39 0.77
C GLN A 88 -23.96 4.39 -0.18
N LEU A 89 -23.96 4.10 -1.48
CA LEU A 89 -24.66 4.92 -2.48
C LEU A 89 -26.18 4.94 -2.26
N ALA A 90 -26.78 3.79 -1.89
CA ALA A 90 -28.20 3.72 -1.58
C ALA A 90 -28.55 4.55 -0.33
N GLN A 91 -27.70 4.56 0.70
CA GLN A 91 -27.91 5.40 1.89
C GLN A 91 -27.81 6.89 1.58
N HIS A 92 -26.80 7.32 0.80
CA HIS A 92 -26.69 8.73 0.41
C HIS A 92 -27.90 9.23 -0.40
N ARG A 93 -28.42 8.40 -1.32
CA ARG A 93 -29.63 8.75 -2.09
C ARG A 93 -30.86 8.90 -1.18
N ARG A 94 -31.01 8.05 -0.16
CA ARG A 94 -32.10 8.15 0.82
C ARG A 94 -31.99 9.43 1.65
N ASN A 95 -30.81 9.73 2.18
CA ASN A 95 -30.58 10.93 2.98
C ASN A 95 -30.82 12.21 2.16
N GLN A 96 -30.47 12.22 0.88
CA GLN A 96 -30.79 13.33 -0.03
C GLN A 96 -32.30 13.46 -0.26
N ASN A 97 -33.02 12.35 -0.44
CA ASN A 97 -34.47 12.36 -0.63
C ASN A 97 -35.23 12.79 0.63
N GLU A 98 -34.79 12.36 1.82
CA GLU A 98 -35.34 12.76 3.13
C GLU A 98 -35.08 14.24 3.41
N THR A 99 -33.88 14.75 3.13
CA THR A 99 -33.58 16.19 3.25
C THR A 99 -34.43 17.01 2.29
N THR A 100 -34.65 16.52 1.07
CA THR A 100 -35.52 17.18 0.09
C THR A 100 -36.98 17.17 0.54
N THR A 101 -37.49 16.05 1.08
CA THR A 101 -38.88 15.96 1.58
C THR A 101 -39.10 16.75 2.87
N LYS A 102 -38.10 16.81 3.76
CA LYS A 102 -38.16 17.63 4.98
C LYS A 102 -38.13 19.14 4.67
N ASN A 103 -37.24 19.55 3.76
CA ASN A 103 -37.23 20.94 3.29
C ASN A 103 -38.52 21.33 2.54
N LEU A 104 -39.17 20.37 1.87
CA LEU A 104 -40.48 20.57 1.26
C LEU A 104 -41.60 20.59 2.31
N SER A 105 -41.60 19.71 3.32
CA SER A 105 -42.62 19.72 4.37
C SER A 105 -42.57 20.97 5.22
N ASP A 106 -41.37 21.46 5.54
CA ASP A 106 -41.13 22.68 6.31
C ASP A 106 -41.51 23.95 5.52
N LEU A 107 -41.68 23.86 4.19
CA LEU A 107 -42.15 24.96 3.34
C LEU A 107 -43.68 25.04 3.22
N PHE A 108 -44.43 24.02 3.64
CA PHE A 108 -45.88 23.91 3.39
C PHE A 108 -46.70 23.59 4.66
N ASP A 109 -46.26 24.08 5.82
CA ASP A 109 -46.88 23.72 7.11
C ASP A 109 -48.18 24.50 7.43
N ASP A 110 -48.58 25.49 6.60
CA ASP A 110 -49.75 26.33 6.90
C ASP A 110 -50.92 26.26 5.90
N ASN A 111 -50.94 25.36 4.91
CA ASN A 111 -52.14 25.25 4.04
C ASN A 111 -52.32 23.86 3.39
N GLU A 112 -53.31 23.10 3.84
CA GLU A 112 -53.61 21.74 3.33
C GLU A 112 -54.12 21.72 1.87
N GLU A 113 -54.69 22.81 1.36
CA GLU A 113 -55.26 22.83 0.00
C GLU A 113 -54.19 22.85 -1.12
N ASP A 114 -52.98 23.34 -0.85
CA ASP A 114 -51.91 23.45 -1.86
C ASP A 114 -51.10 22.15 -2.07
N LYS A 115 -51.14 21.23 -1.10
CA LYS A 115 -50.42 19.93 -1.16
C LYS A 115 -50.93 19.01 -2.28
N ILE A 116 -52.21 19.10 -2.65
CA ILE A 116 -52.82 18.20 -3.65
C ILE A 116 -52.51 18.64 -5.09
N SER A 117 -52.36 19.94 -5.33
CA SER A 117 -52.03 20.48 -6.67
C SER A 117 -50.58 20.21 -7.08
N TYR A 118 -49.65 20.27 -6.12
CA TYR A 118 -48.21 20.15 -6.40
C TYR A 118 -47.75 18.71 -6.71
N ASN A 119 -48.32 17.71 -6.02
CA ASN A 119 -47.97 16.30 -6.25
C ASN A 119 -48.36 15.80 -7.65
N LYS A 120 -49.38 16.42 -8.27
CA LYS A 120 -49.81 16.11 -9.64
C LYS A 120 -48.83 16.60 -10.71
N ASN A 121 -48.03 17.63 -10.41
CA ASN A 121 -47.05 18.20 -11.34
C ASN A 121 -45.67 17.55 -11.24
N LEU A 122 -45.27 17.06 -10.05
CA LEU A 122 -43.98 16.41 -9.85
C LEU A 122 -43.87 15.05 -10.58
N SER A 123 -44.99 14.32 -10.67
CA SER A 123 -45.08 13.07 -11.47
C SER A 123 -44.86 13.31 -12.98
N ASN A 124 -45.13 14.51 -13.49
CA ASN A 124 -44.95 14.84 -14.90
C ASN A 124 -43.51 15.31 -15.22
N PHE A 125 -42.79 15.84 -14.23
CA PHE A 125 -41.43 16.35 -14.41
C PHE A 125 -40.35 15.25 -14.42
N MET A 126 -40.56 14.16 -13.66
CA MET A 126 -39.63 13.02 -13.65
C MET A 126 -39.62 12.20 -14.96
N LEU A 127 -40.67 12.34 -15.79
CA LEU A 127 -40.77 11.62 -17.07
C LEU A 127 -40.10 12.34 -18.25
N SER A 128 -39.70 13.62 -18.11
CA SER A 128 -39.17 14.42 -19.22
C SER A 128 -37.63 14.49 -19.33
N ASN A 129 -36.88 13.96 -18.36
CA ASN A 129 -35.42 14.14 -18.28
C ASN A 129 -34.58 12.96 -18.81
N SER A 130 -35.17 11.97 -19.50
CA SER A 130 -34.42 10.81 -20.03
C SER A 130 -33.95 10.96 -21.50
N SER A 131 -34.00 12.16 -22.09
CA SER A 131 -33.73 12.34 -23.52
C SER A 131 -33.00 13.64 -23.85
N GLN A 132 -31.70 13.76 -23.59
CA GLN A 132 -30.85 14.72 -24.32
C GLN A 132 -29.35 14.53 -24.00
N GLU A 133 -28.64 13.82 -24.88
CA GLU A 133 -27.19 13.96 -24.99
C GLU A 133 -26.76 13.58 -26.42
N ARG A 134 -26.55 14.59 -27.27
CA ARG A 134 -25.62 14.56 -28.43
C ARG A 134 -25.47 15.93 -29.11
N ASP A 135 -24.21 16.18 -29.47
CA ASP A 135 -23.69 17.10 -30.51
C ASP A 135 -23.22 18.51 -30.11
N SER A 136 -21.90 18.68 -30.16
CA SER A 136 -21.15 19.92 -30.45
C SER A 136 -19.73 19.50 -30.86
N LYS A 137 -18.96 20.08 -31.80
CA LYS A 137 -19.03 21.26 -32.67
C LYS A 137 -17.93 21.10 -33.74
N THR A 138 -18.16 21.59 -34.96
CA THR A 138 -17.12 21.82 -35.98
C THR A 138 -17.34 23.23 -36.54
N SER A 139 -16.29 24.07 -36.54
CA SER A 139 -16.31 25.44 -37.11
C SER A 139 -15.17 25.56 -38.12
N GLN A 140 -15.50 25.74 -39.41
CA GLN A 140 -15.53 27.00 -40.18
C GLN A 140 -14.18 27.39 -40.81
N ALA A 141 -14.15 27.30 -42.15
CA ALA A 141 -13.20 28.02 -43.01
C ALA A 141 -14.03 28.83 -44.04
N THR A 142 -13.82 30.14 -44.03
CA THR A 142 -14.51 31.11 -44.90
C THR A 142 -13.67 31.35 -46.15
N THR A 143 -14.24 31.08 -47.32
CA THR A 143 -13.71 31.44 -48.63
C THR A 143 -14.12 32.85 -49.02
N THR A 144 -13.16 33.70 -49.37
CA THR A 144 -13.39 35.04 -49.93
C THR A 144 -13.15 35.02 -51.43
N SER A 145 -14.21 35.29 -52.19
CA SER A 145 -14.23 35.54 -53.63
C SER A 145 -13.88 37.01 -53.94
N LEU A 146 -12.96 37.25 -54.87
CA LEU A 146 -12.79 38.52 -55.58
C LEU A 146 -12.41 38.18 -57.04
N ASN A 147 -13.34 38.27 -57.99
CA ASN A 147 -13.70 39.46 -58.77
C ASN A 147 -12.82 39.59 -60.03
N GLU A 148 -13.32 39.01 -61.11
CA GLU A 148 -12.83 39.19 -62.47
C GLU A 148 -13.25 40.57 -62.97
N ASN A 149 -12.30 41.38 -63.43
CA ASN A 149 -12.61 42.54 -64.26
C ASN A 149 -11.74 42.53 -65.52
N ASN A 150 -12.45 42.46 -66.64
CA ASN A 150 -12.01 42.78 -67.99
C ASN A 150 -11.29 44.13 -68.04
N MET A 151 -10.12 44.17 -68.69
CA MET A 151 -9.68 45.38 -69.37
C MET A 151 -8.84 45.08 -70.62
N ASN A 152 -9.23 45.77 -71.68
CA ASN A 152 -8.62 45.88 -73.00
C ASN A 152 -7.09 45.95 -72.99
N LYS A 153 -6.47 45.30 -73.98
CA LYS A 153 -5.07 45.54 -74.37
C LYS A 153 -5.02 45.94 -75.84
N ASP A 154 -5.05 47.25 -76.07
CA ASP A 154 -4.41 47.85 -77.23
C ASP A 154 -2.90 47.93 -76.94
N LYS A 155 -2.11 47.22 -77.75
CA LYS A 155 -0.65 47.19 -77.67
C LYS A 155 -0.07 48.42 -78.37
N LEU A 156 0.40 49.38 -77.59
CA LEU A 156 1.35 50.38 -78.06
C LEU A 156 2.77 49.76 -78.08
N PRO A 157 3.59 49.98 -79.13
CA PRO A 157 4.94 49.45 -79.18
C PRO A 157 5.84 50.21 -78.19
N LEU A 158 6.30 49.53 -77.13
CA LEU A 158 7.30 50.07 -76.21
C LEU A 158 8.58 50.43 -76.97
N THR A 159 9.10 51.61 -76.67
CA THR A 159 10.35 52.11 -77.24
C THR A 159 11.55 51.39 -76.60
N LYS A 160 12.65 51.21 -77.35
CA LYS A 160 13.84 50.43 -76.95
C LYS A 160 14.44 50.80 -75.57
N THR A 161 14.19 52.00 -75.08
CA THR A 161 14.68 52.51 -73.79
C THR A 161 13.94 51.90 -72.59
N GLU A 162 12.69 51.52 -72.80
CA GLU A 162 11.76 51.05 -71.76
C GLU A 162 11.98 49.55 -71.47
N VAL A 163 12.34 48.77 -72.49
CA VAL A 163 12.76 47.35 -72.39
C VAL A 163 14.05 47.21 -71.57
N GLN A 164 15.00 48.15 -71.70
CA GLN A 164 16.24 48.13 -70.91
C GLN A 164 16.01 48.46 -69.42
N PHE A 165 14.97 49.22 -69.11
CA PHE A 165 14.62 49.57 -67.73
C PHE A 165 13.95 48.39 -67.01
N GLU A 166 13.06 47.66 -67.69
CA GLU A 166 12.45 46.44 -67.15
C GLU A 166 13.48 45.32 -66.93
N GLU A 167 14.45 45.14 -67.84
CA GLU A 167 15.49 44.13 -67.67
C GLU A 167 16.39 44.39 -66.45
N LYS A 168 16.69 45.67 -66.16
CA LYS A 168 17.43 46.08 -64.96
C LYS A 168 16.62 45.86 -63.68
N ARG A 169 15.31 46.19 -63.68
CA ARG A 169 14.42 45.90 -62.55
C ARG A 169 14.35 44.41 -62.25
N PHE A 170 14.18 43.59 -63.29
CA PHE A 170 14.09 42.14 -63.15
C PHE A 170 15.39 41.53 -62.57
N LYS A 171 16.57 42.05 -62.96
CA LYS A 171 17.86 41.62 -62.39
C LYS A 171 18.02 42.00 -60.91
N ILE A 172 17.47 43.13 -60.48
CA ILE A 172 17.49 43.57 -59.07
C ILE A 172 16.55 42.69 -58.23
N ASP A 173 15.34 42.44 -58.72
CA ASP A 173 14.36 41.59 -58.04
C ASP A 173 14.85 40.14 -57.91
N LEU A 174 15.52 39.61 -58.93
CA LEU A 174 16.10 38.26 -58.89
C LEU A 174 17.24 38.15 -57.87
N LYS A 175 18.07 39.19 -57.71
CA LYS A 175 19.11 39.23 -56.68
C LYS A 175 18.50 39.27 -55.28
N PHE A 176 17.48 40.11 -55.08
CA PHE A 176 16.77 40.19 -53.81
C PHE A 176 16.07 38.87 -53.45
N LEU A 177 15.45 38.21 -54.43
CA LEU A 177 14.80 36.91 -54.24
C LEU A 177 15.82 35.83 -53.85
N LYS A 178 16.98 35.76 -54.53
CA LYS A 178 18.07 34.83 -54.17
C LYS A 178 18.60 35.07 -52.76
N GLN A 179 18.80 36.34 -52.38
CA GLN A 179 19.25 36.72 -51.04
C GLN A 179 18.23 36.27 -49.97
N THR A 180 16.95 36.50 -50.24
CA THR A 180 15.84 36.16 -49.34
C THR A 180 15.70 34.63 -49.19
N LEU A 181 15.79 33.89 -50.29
CA LEU A 181 15.79 32.41 -50.28
C LEU A 181 16.98 31.85 -49.49
N LYS A 182 18.18 32.40 -49.69
CA LYS A 182 19.37 31.97 -48.94
C LYS A 182 19.21 32.21 -47.44
N SER A 183 18.70 33.37 -47.05
CA SER A 183 18.42 33.69 -45.63
C SER A 183 17.40 32.74 -45.02
N ARG A 184 16.29 32.47 -45.71
CA ARG A 184 15.26 31.53 -45.24
C ARG A 184 15.78 30.10 -45.13
N LEU A 185 16.62 29.66 -46.07
CA LEU A 185 17.24 28.34 -46.02
C LEU A 185 18.16 28.20 -44.80
N THR A 186 18.97 29.23 -44.50
CA THR A 186 19.83 29.24 -43.30
C THR A 186 19.01 29.17 -42.02
N ILE A 187 17.90 29.92 -41.93
CA ILE A 187 17.00 29.86 -40.76
C ILE A 187 16.40 28.45 -40.61
N CYS A 188 15.98 27.82 -41.71
CA CYS A 188 15.44 26.47 -41.69
C CYS A 188 16.47 25.43 -41.21
N GLN A 189 17.73 25.56 -41.66
CA GLN A 189 18.84 24.70 -41.21
C GLN A 189 19.12 24.86 -39.70
N ILE A 190 19.07 26.09 -39.18
CA ILE A 190 19.24 26.36 -37.74
C ILE A 190 18.10 25.70 -36.93
N ILE A 191 16.85 25.82 -37.39
CA ILE A 191 15.70 25.20 -36.73
C ILE A 191 15.83 23.67 -36.70
N LEU A 192 16.20 23.05 -37.82
CA LEU A 192 16.45 21.60 -37.91
C LEU A 192 17.58 21.14 -36.98
N PHE A 193 18.64 21.92 -36.87
CA PHE A 193 19.76 21.63 -35.96
C PHE A 193 19.31 21.68 -34.49
N LEU A 194 18.55 22.71 -34.10
CA LEU A 194 18.00 22.82 -32.74
C LEU A 194 17.04 21.68 -32.40
N LEU A 195 16.18 21.28 -33.34
CA LEU A 195 15.27 20.14 -33.15
C LEU A 195 16.04 18.84 -32.90
N ASN A 196 17.16 18.64 -33.59
CA ASN A 196 18.00 17.45 -33.44
C ASN A 196 18.68 17.41 -32.05
N ILE A 197 19.16 18.55 -31.55
CA ILE A 197 19.70 18.67 -30.18
C ILE A 197 18.63 18.31 -29.14
N VAL A 198 17.40 18.81 -29.30
CA VAL A 198 16.29 18.48 -28.39
C VAL A 198 15.98 16.99 -28.41
N CYS A 199 15.97 16.36 -29.59
CA CYS A 199 15.75 14.91 -29.70
C CYS A 199 16.84 14.10 -28.98
N ILE A 200 18.11 14.48 -29.13
CA ILE A 200 19.24 13.82 -28.45
C ILE A 200 19.10 13.95 -26.92
N LEU A 201 18.73 15.13 -26.42
CA LEU A 201 18.51 15.35 -24.98
C LEU A 201 17.36 14.48 -24.43
N ILE A 202 16.27 14.34 -25.18
CA ILE A 202 15.15 13.46 -24.80
C ILE A 202 15.62 12.00 -24.72
N VAL A 203 16.42 11.53 -25.69
CA VAL A 203 16.96 10.17 -25.68
C VAL A 203 17.88 9.94 -24.48
N ILE A 204 18.76 10.89 -24.16
CA ILE A 204 19.64 10.81 -22.98
C ILE A 204 18.82 10.74 -21.69
N LEU A 205 17.80 11.60 -21.54
CA LEU A 205 16.90 11.57 -20.39
C LEU A 205 16.17 10.23 -20.28
N LEU A 206 15.74 9.66 -21.41
CA LEU A 206 15.07 8.37 -21.45
C LEU A 206 16.03 7.23 -21.05
N ILE A 207 17.29 7.26 -21.48
CA ILE A 207 18.32 6.31 -21.05
C ILE A 207 18.60 6.44 -19.55
N VAL A 208 18.73 7.66 -19.02
CA VAL A 208 18.92 7.90 -17.58
C VAL A 208 17.72 7.40 -16.78
N PHE A 209 16.51 7.67 -17.25
CA PHE A 209 15.28 7.20 -16.63
C PHE A 209 15.19 5.66 -16.63
N LEU A 210 15.47 5.02 -17.76
CA LEU A 210 15.45 3.56 -17.89
C LEU A 210 16.56 2.88 -17.07
N THR A 211 17.75 3.46 -17.00
CA THR A 211 18.85 2.93 -16.18
C THR A 211 18.61 3.10 -14.69
N LYS A 212 17.96 4.19 -14.27
CA LYS A 212 17.51 4.38 -12.89
C LYS A 212 16.34 3.44 -12.54
N SER A 213 15.44 3.19 -13.49
CA SER A 213 14.31 2.27 -13.35
C SER A 213 14.75 0.79 -13.25
N LYS A 214 15.77 0.38 -14.02
CA LYS A 214 16.36 -0.98 -13.92
C LYS A 214 17.03 -1.30 -12.58
N ARG A 215 17.24 -0.33 -11.68
CA ARG A 215 17.71 -0.60 -10.31
C ARG A 215 16.60 -1.04 -9.34
N SER A 216 15.33 -1.00 -9.75
CA SER A 216 14.22 -1.57 -8.99
C SER A 216 13.79 -2.89 -9.60
N ILE A 217 14.73 -3.81 -9.84
CA ILE A 217 14.31 -5.21 -9.93
C ILE A 217 13.93 -5.57 -8.49
N SER A 218 12.62 -5.60 -8.23
CA SER A 218 12.04 -5.84 -6.92
C SER A 218 12.64 -7.12 -6.34
N ASP A 219 13.53 -6.96 -5.36
CA ASP A 219 13.96 -8.09 -4.55
C ASP A 219 12.71 -8.67 -3.91
N ILE A 220 12.43 -9.92 -4.23
CA ILE A 220 11.28 -10.61 -3.64
C ILE A 220 11.70 -10.97 -2.23
N LEU A 221 11.10 -10.28 -1.27
CA LEU A 221 11.26 -10.58 0.15
C LEU A 221 10.28 -11.69 0.52
N LEU A 222 10.80 -12.85 0.92
CA LEU A 222 9.99 -13.89 1.55
C LEU A 222 10.10 -13.75 3.05
N ILE A 223 8.96 -13.65 3.73
CA ILE A 223 8.87 -13.63 5.19
C ILE A 223 8.27 -14.95 5.66
N LYS A 224 8.85 -15.52 6.71
CA LYS A 224 8.33 -16.73 7.36
C LYS A 224 8.25 -16.53 8.86
N THR A 225 7.08 -16.83 9.42
CA THR A 225 6.84 -16.82 10.85
C THR A 225 7.32 -18.13 11.46
N GLY A 226 8.18 -18.05 12.47
CA GLY A 226 8.66 -19.20 13.21
C GLY A 226 7.63 -19.77 14.19
N ASN A 227 8.01 -20.80 14.96
CA ASN A 227 7.15 -21.29 16.04
C ASN A 227 7.20 -20.33 17.23
N PHE A 228 6.13 -20.32 18.02
CA PHE A 228 6.12 -19.61 19.30
C PHE A 228 6.55 -20.56 20.42
N TYR A 229 7.58 -20.19 21.18
CA TYR A 229 8.15 -20.97 22.27
C TYR A 229 7.87 -20.30 23.62
N GLY A 230 7.40 -21.06 24.61
CA GLY A 230 7.06 -20.54 25.94
C GLY A 230 5.55 -20.32 26.13
N ASN A 231 5.15 -19.42 27.02
CA ASN A 231 3.76 -19.16 27.37
C ASN A 231 3.24 -17.88 26.69
N ILE A 232 2.27 -18.05 25.79
CA ILE A 232 1.63 -16.94 25.06
C ILE A 232 0.73 -16.05 25.94
N ALA A 233 0.31 -16.56 27.10
CA ALA A 233 -0.53 -15.84 28.06
C ALA A 233 0.27 -15.12 29.17
N GLY A 234 1.60 -15.31 29.21
CA GLY A 234 2.47 -14.60 30.15
C GLY A 234 2.86 -13.21 29.64
N GLY A 235 3.42 -12.38 30.52
CA GLY A 235 4.14 -11.16 30.15
C GLY A 235 3.34 -10.04 29.46
N ILE A 236 4.09 -9.06 28.94
CA ILE A 236 3.60 -8.01 28.05
C ILE A 236 4.09 -8.32 26.63
N GLU A 237 3.22 -8.11 25.64
CA GLU A 237 3.54 -8.36 24.24
C GLU A 237 4.61 -7.37 23.75
N PHE A 238 5.56 -7.87 22.96
CA PHE A 238 6.57 -7.05 22.30
C PHE A 238 6.75 -7.48 20.84
N ASN A 239 7.13 -6.54 19.97
CA ASN A 239 7.42 -6.79 18.57
C ASN A 239 8.51 -5.86 18.07
N ASP A 240 9.76 -6.34 18.03
CA ASP A 240 10.91 -5.52 17.66
C ASP A 240 10.79 -4.94 16.25
N GLY A 241 10.09 -5.62 15.34
CA GLY A 241 9.85 -5.11 13.99
C GLY A 241 9.15 -3.75 14.01
N GLN A 242 8.10 -3.64 14.83
CA GLN A 242 7.33 -2.42 15.02
C GLN A 242 8.06 -1.45 15.96
N ASP A 243 8.52 -1.94 17.11
CA ASP A 243 9.07 -1.13 18.20
C ASP A 243 10.40 -0.46 17.80
N CYS A 244 11.21 -1.11 16.95
CA CYS A 244 12.44 -0.54 16.39
C CYS A 244 12.29 0.06 14.99
N GLN A 245 11.08 0.04 14.40
CA GLN A 245 10.83 0.50 13.02
C GLN A 245 11.79 -0.15 12.02
N LEU A 246 11.92 -1.48 12.10
CA LEU A 246 12.89 -2.22 11.30
C LEU A 246 12.47 -2.28 9.83
N THR A 247 13.45 -2.13 8.94
CA THR A 247 13.30 -2.37 7.52
C THR A 247 13.88 -3.72 7.13
N PHE A 248 13.61 -4.19 5.91
CA PHE A 248 14.20 -5.44 5.40
C PHE A 248 15.72 -5.41 5.23
N ASN A 249 16.33 -4.21 5.25
CA ASN A 249 17.78 -4.05 5.24
C ASN A 249 18.39 -4.16 6.64
N ASP A 250 17.54 -4.17 7.67
CA ASP A 250 18.00 -4.27 9.04
C ASP A 250 18.20 -5.72 9.45
N LYS A 251 19.25 -5.95 10.25
CA LYS A 251 19.53 -7.26 10.83
C LYS A 251 20.00 -7.12 12.26
N ILE A 252 19.86 -8.20 13.01
CA ILE A 252 20.49 -8.35 14.32
C ILE A 252 22.01 -8.27 14.12
N VAL A 253 22.70 -7.48 14.94
CA VAL A 253 24.17 -7.35 14.93
C VAL A 253 24.80 -7.76 16.25
N ASN A 254 24.00 -7.82 17.32
CA ASN A 254 24.46 -8.17 18.65
C ASN A 254 23.28 -8.67 19.49
N ILE A 255 23.54 -9.74 20.24
CA ILE A 255 22.61 -10.28 21.24
C ILE A 255 23.31 -10.24 22.59
N THR A 256 22.67 -9.66 23.59
CA THR A 256 23.11 -9.72 24.99
C THR A 256 22.04 -10.42 25.80
N ALA A 257 22.41 -11.39 26.61
CA ALA A 257 21.45 -12.09 27.47
C ALA A 257 21.99 -12.20 28.89
N GLY A 258 21.08 -12.13 29.85
CA GLY A 258 21.35 -12.43 31.26
C GLY A 258 20.40 -13.52 31.75
N TRP A 259 20.90 -14.40 32.59
CA TRP A 259 20.13 -15.52 33.12
C TRP A 259 20.48 -15.81 34.59
N THR A 260 19.64 -16.62 35.23
CA THR A 260 19.91 -17.27 36.51
C THR A 260 20.39 -18.69 36.26
N THR A 261 20.59 -19.48 37.32
CA THR A 261 20.94 -20.91 37.19
C THR A 261 19.93 -21.74 36.38
N ASP A 262 18.68 -21.29 36.28
CA ASP A 262 17.56 -22.09 35.82
C ASP A 262 16.62 -21.39 34.82
N THR A 263 16.72 -20.07 34.64
CA THR A 263 15.84 -19.27 33.77
C THR A 263 16.56 -18.20 32.98
N LEU A 264 16.06 -17.90 31.78
CA LEU A 264 16.47 -16.72 31.00
C LEU A 264 15.74 -15.48 31.55
N ASP A 265 16.47 -14.59 32.20
CA ASP A 265 15.92 -13.37 32.81
C ASP A 265 15.60 -12.31 31.77
N TYR A 266 16.57 -12.02 30.91
CA TYR A 266 16.36 -11.09 29.82
C TYR A 266 17.20 -11.43 28.60
N VAL A 267 16.73 -10.95 27.45
CA VAL A 267 17.49 -10.93 26.20
C VAL A 267 17.35 -9.56 25.56
N SER A 268 18.44 -9.04 25.02
CA SER A 268 18.48 -7.80 24.27
C SER A 268 19.02 -8.04 22.87
N PHE A 269 18.31 -7.49 21.90
CA PHE A 269 18.69 -7.52 20.49
C PHE A 269 19.06 -6.11 20.06
N ARG A 270 20.25 -5.96 19.48
CA ARG A 270 20.67 -4.72 18.79
C ARG A 270 20.65 -4.95 17.29
N TYR A 271 20.08 -4.00 16.58
CA TYR A 271 19.91 -4.03 15.13
C TYR A 271 20.88 -3.08 14.42
N SER A 272 21.10 -3.30 13.12
CA SER A 272 22.00 -2.49 12.29
C SER A 272 21.61 -1.01 12.18
N ASN A 273 20.31 -0.68 12.35
CA ASN A 273 19.84 0.70 12.47
C ASN A 273 20.18 1.37 13.82
N LYS A 274 20.98 0.70 14.66
CA LYS A 274 21.43 1.14 15.99
C LYS A 274 20.33 1.16 17.06
N ARG A 275 19.13 0.68 16.76
CA ARG A 275 18.10 0.45 17.77
C ARG A 275 18.40 -0.82 18.56
N SER A 276 17.92 -0.85 19.80
CA SER A 276 18.09 -1.97 20.72
C SER A 276 16.83 -2.11 21.56
N MET A 277 16.37 -3.33 21.78
CA MET A 277 15.28 -3.63 22.70
C MET A 277 15.74 -4.68 23.70
N GLN A 278 15.23 -4.59 24.93
CA GLN A 278 15.45 -5.57 25.98
C GLN A 278 14.11 -6.14 26.41
N HIS A 279 14.02 -7.45 26.42
CA HIS A 279 12.83 -8.21 26.80
C HIS A 279 13.12 -8.99 28.07
N GLY A 280 12.23 -8.88 29.05
CA GLY A 280 12.44 -9.39 30.40
C GLY A 280 13.15 -8.37 31.29
N ARG A 281 13.31 -8.72 32.57
CA ARG A 281 13.87 -7.81 33.56
C ARG A 281 15.28 -8.25 33.91
N GLN A 282 16.21 -7.32 33.81
CA GLN A 282 17.52 -7.50 34.42
C GLN A 282 17.36 -7.46 35.95
N THR A 283 17.26 -8.63 36.57
CA THR A 283 17.07 -8.78 38.02
C THR A 283 18.28 -8.25 38.81
N TYR A 284 19.48 -8.42 38.26
CA TYR A 284 20.74 -8.01 38.88
C TYR A 284 21.49 -7.01 37.98
N ARG A 285 21.92 -5.88 38.55
CA ARG A 285 22.80 -4.89 37.86
C ARG A 285 24.02 -5.54 37.21
N TYR A 286 24.49 -6.65 37.78
CA TYR A 286 25.48 -7.55 37.22
C TYR A 286 25.00 -8.97 37.47
N SER A 287 24.34 -9.61 36.49
CA SER A 287 24.19 -11.06 36.57
C SER A 287 25.58 -11.67 36.39
N PRO A 288 26.03 -12.58 37.28
CA PRO A 288 27.25 -13.33 37.04
C PRO A 288 27.14 -14.22 35.78
N TYR A 289 25.91 -14.43 35.27
CA TYR A 289 25.63 -15.15 34.05
C TYR A 289 25.07 -14.19 32.99
N MET A 290 25.97 -13.37 32.44
CA MET A 290 25.70 -12.51 31.29
C MET A 290 26.69 -12.85 30.18
N SER A 291 26.19 -12.94 28.95
CA SER A 291 27.04 -13.15 27.77
C SER A 291 26.53 -12.34 26.59
N GLU A 292 27.45 -12.03 25.68
CA GLU A 292 27.22 -11.22 24.50
C GLU A 292 27.68 -12.01 23.27
N PHE A 293 26.86 -11.96 22.21
CA PHE A 293 27.17 -12.56 20.92
C PHE A 293 27.13 -11.48 19.84
N VAL A 294 28.30 -10.93 19.54
CA VAL A 294 28.50 -9.90 18.51
C VAL A 294 28.71 -10.57 17.15
N LEU A 295 27.90 -10.21 16.16
CA LEU A 295 27.98 -10.74 14.80
C LEU A 295 28.96 -9.92 13.94
N ASN A 296 29.69 -10.60 13.06
CA ASN A 296 30.51 -9.92 12.07
C ASN A 296 29.64 -9.24 10.99
N PRO A 297 30.16 -8.23 10.26
CA PRO A 297 29.39 -7.51 9.24
C PRO A 297 28.75 -8.40 8.16
N GLU A 298 29.34 -9.54 7.84
CA GLU A 298 28.83 -10.51 6.83
C GLU A 298 28.06 -11.68 7.46
N GLU A 299 27.93 -11.69 8.77
CA GLU A 299 27.29 -12.76 9.53
C GLU A 299 25.82 -12.44 9.77
N SER A 300 25.00 -13.48 9.82
CA SER A 300 23.56 -13.40 10.10
C SER A 300 23.11 -14.70 10.74
N ILE A 301 22.10 -14.60 11.61
CA ILE A 301 21.57 -15.75 12.35
C ILE A 301 20.68 -16.56 11.41
N ASN A 302 20.99 -17.84 11.23
CA ASN A 302 20.27 -18.75 10.33
C ASN A 302 19.69 -19.99 11.05
N GLY A 303 19.87 -20.07 12.37
CA GLY A 303 19.32 -21.15 13.19
C GLY A 303 19.28 -20.76 14.66
N VAL A 304 18.37 -21.39 15.40
CA VAL A 304 18.25 -21.27 16.86
C VAL A 304 17.95 -22.63 17.48
N THR A 305 18.49 -22.84 18.68
CA THR A 305 18.03 -23.88 19.60
C THR A 305 17.38 -23.17 20.78
N ILE A 306 16.15 -23.53 21.11
CA ILE A 306 15.40 -23.02 22.26
C ILE A 306 15.20 -24.16 23.25
N TYR A 307 15.36 -23.85 24.53
CA TYR A 307 15.01 -24.71 25.65
C TYR A 307 13.84 -24.09 26.39
N THR A 308 12.75 -24.85 26.55
CA THR A 308 11.59 -24.42 27.32
C THR A 308 11.37 -25.33 28.51
N GLY A 309 10.83 -24.80 29.60
CA GLY A 309 10.60 -25.61 30.79
C GLY A 309 9.62 -24.97 31.75
N THR A 310 8.99 -25.80 32.56
CA THR A 310 8.17 -25.34 33.68
C THR A 310 9.07 -24.93 34.83
N ARG A 311 8.84 -23.74 35.38
CA ARG A 311 9.57 -23.24 36.55
C ARG A 311 8.60 -22.74 37.60
N LEU A 312 8.96 -23.00 38.86
CA LEU A 312 8.30 -22.41 40.02
C LEU A 312 8.92 -21.04 40.23
N ILE A 313 8.38 -20.06 39.53
CA ILE A 313 8.76 -18.67 39.70
C ILE A 313 7.59 -17.93 40.28
N ASP A 314 7.88 -17.03 41.21
CA ASP A 314 6.91 -16.12 41.80
C ASP A 314 6.56 -15.04 40.74
N ASN A 315 5.79 -15.44 39.73
CA ASN A 315 5.32 -14.57 38.65
C ASN A 315 3.90 -14.11 39.01
N PRO A 316 3.68 -12.83 39.35
CA PRO A 316 2.36 -12.33 39.73
C PRO A 316 1.32 -12.41 38.60
N PHE A 317 1.74 -12.70 37.36
CA PHE A 317 0.87 -12.81 36.18
C PHE A 317 0.66 -14.26 35.72
N ALA A 318 1.34 -15.24 36.31
CA ALA A 318 1.17 -16.65 35.98
C ALA A 318 1.26 -17.51 37.25
N PRO A 319 0.15 -18.12 37.71
CA PRO A 319 0.13 -18.90 38.95
C PRO A 319 1.05 -20.13 38.83
N ASN A 320 1.90 -20.33 39.84
CA ASN A 320 2.80 -21.47 40.10
C ASN A 320 2.95 -22.51 38.98
N GLY A 321 4.12 -22.52 38.33
CA GLY A 321 4.47 -23.50 37.30
C GLY A 321 4.32 -22.95 35.89
N THR A 322 4.95 -21.81 35.61
CA THR A 322 4.88 -21.19 34.29
C THR A 322 5.82 -21.90 33.33
N TYR A 323 5.31 -22.20 32.13
CA TYR A 323 6.10 -22.72 31.03
C TYR A 323 6.80 -21.56 30.32
N LEU A 324 8.13 -21.52 30.37
CA LEU A 324 8.91 -20.34 29.98
C LEU A 324 10.04 -20.73 29.03
N VAL A 325 10.66 -19.74 28.43
CA VAL A 325 11.94 -19.90 27.75
C VAL A 325 13.05 -19.95 28.81
N VAL A 326 13.72 -21.08 28.95
CA VAL A 326 14.77 -21.28 29.96
C VAL A 326 16.17 -21.20 29.39
N GLY A 327 16.33 -21.36 28.07
CA GLY A 327 17.59 -21.10 27.41
C GLY A 327 17.49 -20.97 25.89
N ILE A 328 18.46 -20.29 25.29
CA ILE A 328 18.54 -20.04 23.84
C ILE A 328 20.00 -20.12 23.38
N ARG A 329 20.23 -20.75 22.23
CA ARG A 329 21.50 -20.71 21.49
C ARG A 329 21.25 -20.30 20.05
N PHE A 330 22.13 -19.47 19.49
CA PHE A 330 22.05 -18.96 18.12
C PHE A 330 23.13 -19.57 17.24
N TYR A 331 22.81 -19.80 15.97
CA TYR A 331 23.74 -20.27 14.94
C TYR A 331 23.76 -19.31 13.75
N THR A 332 24.91 -19.21 13.10
CA THR A 332 25.12 -18.25 12.02
C THR A 332 25.41 -18.91 10.69
N ASN A 333 25.17 -18.17 9.61
CA ASN A 333 25.52 -18.55 8.25
C ASN A 333 27.03 -18.72 8.00
N LYS A 334 27.89 -18.41 8.99
CA LYS A 334 29.33 -18.63 8.96
C LYS A 334 29.78 -19.82 9.81
N GLY A 335 28.84 -20.63 10.32
CA GLY A 335 29.11 -21.83 11.11
C GLY A 335 29.52 -21.54 12.56
N ARG A 336 29.30 -20.31 13.04
CA ARG A 336 29.57 -19.92 14.42
C ARG A 336 28.31 -20.13 15.27
N SER A 337 28.50 -20.45 16.54
CA SER A 337 27.41 -20.55 17.51
C SER A 337 27.65 -19.61 18.69
N SER A 338 26.59 -19.05 19.25
CA SER A 338 26.66 -18.39 20.55
C SER A 338 26.93 -19.43 21.65
N GLU A 339 27.31 -18.94 22.84
CA GLU A 339 27.13 -19.72 24.06
C GLU A 339 25.64 -20.01 24.28
N LEU A 340 25.34 -20.98 25.15
CA LEU A 340 23.98 -21.15 25.63
C LEU A 340 23.67 -20.03 26.61
N PHE A 341 22.69 -19.19 26.29
CA PHE A 341 22.12 -18.26 27.24
C PHE A 341 21.05 -19.00 28.04
N GLY A 342 21.15 -19.05 29.37
CA GLY A 342 20.21 -19.78 30.21
C GLY A 342 20.61 -21.23 30.49
N SER A 343 19.61 -22.11 30.56
CA SER A 343 19.73 -23.50 30.99
C SER A 343 19.31 -24.48 29.89
N SER A 344 20.01 -25.61 29.79
CA SER A 344 19.64 -26.74 28.94
C SER A 344 18.67 -27.72 29.61
N ASN A 345 18.24 -27.44 30.85
CA ASN A 345 17.36 -28.31 31.64
C ASN A 345 15.88 -28.18 31.24
N GLY A 346 15.60 -28.19 29.95
CA GLY A 346 14.27 -28.02 29.36
C GLY A 346 14.10 -28.86 28.09
N THR A 347 12.91 -28.81 27.51
CA THR A 347 12.63 -29.41 26.20
C THR A 347 13.38 -28.62 25.13
N GLN A 348 14.30 -29.29 24.45
CA GLN A 348 15.06 -28.73 23.34
C GLN A 348 14.21 -28.70 22.06
N MET A 349 14.23 -27.58 21.36
CA MET A 349 13.62 -27.40 20.04
C MET A 349 14.58 -26.63 19.14
N ASP A 350 14.83 -27.15 17.95
CA ASP A 350 15.67 -26.51 16.95
C ASP A 350 14.80 -25.89 15.84
N GLU A 351 15.13 -24.68 15.43
CA GLU A 351 14.46 -24.01 14.32
C GLU A 351 15.47 -23.40 13.35
N ALA A 352 15.35 -23.80 12.09
CA ALA A 352 16.09 -23.23 10.98
C ALA A 352 15.30 -23.41 9.69
N PHE A 353 15.41 -22.44 8.78
CA PHE A 353 14.84 -22.55 7.44
C PHE A 353 15.92 -22.34 6.39
N SER A 354 15.97 -23.23 5.39
CA SER A 354 17.01 -23.20 4.35
C SER A 354 17.02 -21.86 3.62
N ASN A 355 18.17 -21.18 3.64
CA ASN A 355 18.41 -19.86 3.05
C ASN A 355 17.61 -18.69 3.69
N PHE A 356 17.11 -18.86 4.90
CA PHE A 356 16.52 -17.76 5.67
C PHE A 356 17.48 -17.30 6.77
N THR A 357 17.32 -16.05 7.16
CA THR A 357 17.95 -15.46 8.34
C THR A 357 16.90 -14.83 9.24
N ILE A 358 17.18 -14.71 10.53
CA ILE A 358 16.27 -14.03 11.46
C ILE A 358 16.27 -12.52 11.14
N ALA A 359 15.07 -11.99 10.90
CA ALA A 359 14.81 -10.57 10.73
C ALA A 359 14.79 -9.87 12.10
N TYR A 360 13.85 -10.31 12.94
CA TYR A 360 13.56 -9.72 14.24
C TYR A 360 12.81 -10.73 15.11
N VAL A 361 12.54 -10.31 16.35
CA VAL A 361 11.92 -11.13 17.38
C VAL A 361 10.64 -10.46 17.89
N ARG A 362 9.63 -11.27 18.21
CA ARG A 362 8.43 -10.85 18.92
C ARG A 362 8.08 -11.87 20.00
N GLY A 363 7.24 -11.51 20.95
CA GLY A 363 6.94 -12.43 22.04
C GLY A 363 6.19 -11.81 23.19
N GLN A 364 6.38 -12.40 24.36
CA GLN A 364 5.82 -11.98 25.62
C GLN A 364 6.94 -11.91 26.66
N ALA A 365 7.06 -10.77 27.36
CA ALA A 365 8.03 -10.62 28.43
C ALA A 365 7.61 -9.57 29.46
N LEU A 366 8.03 -9.76 30.71
CA LEU A 366 7.91 -8.74 31.74
C LEU A 366 9.02 -8.88 32.79
N GLY A 367 8.86 -9.85 33.70
CA GLY A 367 9.89 -10.23 34.67
C GLY A 367 10.95 -11.11 34.02
N TYR A 368 10.51 -12.02 33.16
CA TYR A 368 11.31 -12.98 32.43
C TYR A 368 10.93 -12.95 30.95
N VAL A 369 11.61 -13.75 30.14
CA VAL A 369 11.18 -14.03 28.75
C VAL A 369 10.13 -15.15 28.79
N ASP A 370 8.85 -14.76 28.88
CA ASP A 370 7.73 -15.70 28.97
C ASP A 370 7.55 -16.51 27.69
N GLY A 371 7.69 -15.85 26.54
CA GLY A 371 7.64 -16.52 25.24
C GLY A 371 8.31 -15.73 24.13
N VAL A 372 8.78 -16.44 23.11
CA VAL A 372 9.52 -15.87 21.98
C VAL A 372 9.13 -16.53 20.67
N GLN A 373 9.07 -15.72 19.61
CA GLN A 373 8.89 -16.16 18.24
C GLN A 373 9.86 -15.40 17.33
N PHE A 374 10.57 -16.14 16.49
CA PHE A 374 11.50 -15.57 15.52
C PHE A 374 10.80 -15.34 14.19
N ILE A 375 10.99 -14.15 13.62
CA ILE A 375 10.52 -13.83 12.28
C ILE A 375 11.71 -13.92 11.34
N TRP A 376 11.55 -14.70 10.27
CA TRP A 376 12.59 -15.03 9.33
C TRP A 376 12.35 -14.34 8.01
N TYR A 377 13.43 -13.97 7.32
CA TYR A 377 13.36 -13.47 5.96
C TYR A 377 14.39 -14.11 5.05
N ARG A 378 14.09 -14.09 3.75
CA ARG A 378 14.99 -14.42 2.67
C ARG A 378 14.85 -13.39 1.57
N GLN A 379 15.95 -12.73 1.22
CA GLN A 379 16.02 -11.88 0.04
C GLN A 379 16.32 -12.76 -1.17
N ILE A 380 15.38 -12.81 -2.12
CA ILE A 380 15.63 -13.46 -3.41
C ILE A 380 16.09 -12.38 -4.37
N SER A 381 17.38 -12.39 -4.68
CA SER A 381 17.92 -11.60 -5.78
C SER A 381 17.21 -12.00 -7.07
N SER A 382 16.66 -11.01 -7.76
CA SER A 382 15.87 -11.18 -8.97
C SER A 382 16.53 -12.00 -10.09
N LEU A 383 17.88 -12.07 -10.10
CA LEU A 383 18.65 -12.94 -10.98
C LEU A 383 18.26 -14.42 -10.83
N ASN A 384 17.93 -14.86 -9.61
CA ASN A 384 17.54 -16.24 -9.32
C ASN A 384 16.07 -16.55 -9.68
N VAL A 385 15.19 -15.54 -9.67
CA VAL A 385 13.77 -15.69 -10.05
C VAL A 385 13.63 -15.98 -11.54
N ALA A 386 14.50 -15.38 -12.37
CA ALA A 386 14.54 -15.65 -13.80
C ALA A 386 14.91 -17.12 -14.08
N ILE A 387 15.88 -17.67 -13.33
CA ILE A 387 16.33 -19.05 -13.50
C ILE A 387 15.24 -20.05 -13.08
N LEU A 388 14.52 -19.79 -11.98
CA LEU A 388 13.42 -20.64 -11.49
C LEU A 388 12.16 -20.64 -12.38
N ARG A 389 12.03 -19.70 -13.32
CA ARG A 389 10.95 -19.70 -14.32
C ARG A 389 11.32 -20.40 -15.63
N THR A 390 12.59 -20.78 -15.79
CA THR A 390 13.10 -21.38 -17.04
C THR A 390 13.28 -22.90 -16.94
N TYR A 391 13.02 -23.46 -15.76
CA TYR A 391 12.88 -24.90 -15.50
C TYR A 391 11.49 -25.14 -14.92
#